data_AF-A0A8X6H4H6-F1
#
_entry.id   AF-A0A8X6H4H6-F1
#
_cell.length_a   1.000
_cell.length_b   1.000
_cell.length_c   1.000
_cell.angle_alpha   90.00
_cell.angle_beta   90.00
_cell.angle_gamma   90.00
#
_symmetry.space_group_name_H-M   'P 1'
#
loop_
_entity.id
_entity.type
_entity.pdbx_description
1 polymer ?
#
loop_
_entity_poly.entity_id
_entity_poly.type
_entity_poly.pdbx_seq_one_letter_code
_entity_poly.pdbx_strand_id
1 'polypeptide(L)'
;MTDNIERESSEEETLKQFEQNIRFKNGRYEVKLPFKDEVNMTSNFNLAKNRLKGLTSRFREENSLYENYTSVLDSQLIDGIIESENTENLNQNLIYYMPHHPIIRNDKETTKLIIVFDASSKEKIVSR
;
A
#
# COMPACT_ATOMS: atom_id res chain seq x y z
N MET A 1 20.61 -11.14 -12.85
CA MET A 1 21.29 -12.27 -12.16
C MET A 1 21.47 -11.95 -10.67
N THR A 2 21.89 -10.74 -10.30
CA THR A 2 21.97 -10.25 -8.91
C THR A 2 20.63 -10.29 -8.15
N ASP A 3 19.53 -9.81 -8.74
CA ASP A 3 18.20 -9.81 -8.09
C ASP A 3 17.66 -11.20 -7.72
N ASN A 4 18.14 -12.26 -8.39
CA ASN A 4 17.71 -13.63 -8.14
C ASN A 4 18.45 -14.22 -6.93
N ILE A 5 19.75 -13.93 -6.84
CA ILE A 5 20.62 -14.36 -5.74
C ILE A 5 20.23 -13.65 -4.43
N GLU A 6 19.90 -12.35 -4.48
CA GLU A 6 19.42 -11.61 -3.30
C GLU A 6 18.05 -12.10 -2.81
N ARG A 7 17.16 -12.52 -3.74
CA ARG A 7 15.86 -13.09 -3.37
C ARG A 7 16.00 -14.45 -2.71
N GLU A 8 16.79 -15.35 -3.27
CA GLU A 8 17.03 -16.69 -2.71
C GLU A 8 17.67 -16.60 -1.31
N SER A 9 18.64 -15.70 -1.12
CA SER A 9 19.26 -15.41 0.19
C SER A 9 18.23 -14.86 1.21
N SER A 10 17.33 -13.97 0.78
CA SER A 10 16.27 -13.42 1.62
C SER A 10 15.22 -14.45 2.03
N GLU A 11 14.93 -15.43 1.18
CA GLU A 11 13.96 -16.50 1.46
C GLU A 11 14.51 -17.49 2.49
N GLU A 12 15.79 -17.86 2.38
CA GLU A 12 16.44 -18.76 3.34
C GLU A 12 16.49 -18.15 4.74
N GLU A 13 16.81 -16.86 4.85
CA GLU A 13 16.80 -16.14 6.14
C GLU A 13 15.39 -16.04 6.71
N THR A 14 14.39 -15.76 5.87
CA THR A 14 12.97 -15.73 6.30
C THR A 14 12.54 -17.08 6.85
N LEU A 15 12.93 -18.18 6.20
CA LEU A 15 12.61 -19.53 6.66
C LEU A 15 13.30 -19.84 8.00
N LYS A 16 14.57 -19.47 8.16
CA LYS A 16 15.30 -19.60 9.44
C LYS A 16 14.59 -18.84 10.56
N GLN A 17 14.17 -17.60 10.31
CA GLN A 17 13.43 -16.82 11.29
C GLN A 17 12.09 -17.47 11.65
N PHE A 18 11.37 -18.01 10.67
CA PHE A 18 10.12 -18.73 10.91
C PHE A 18 10.34 -19.95 11.82
N GLU A 19 11.30 -20.81 11.48
CA GLU A 19 11.62 -22.02 12.24
C GLU A 19 12.08 -21.72 13.67
N GLN A 20 12.83 -20.64 13.87
CA GLN A 20 13.28 -20.20 15.19
C GLN A 20 12.16 -19.60 16.05
N ASN A 21 11.14 -19.01 15.43
CA ASN A 21 10.10 -18.25 16.14
C ASN A 21 8.77 -18.98 16.24
N ILE A 22 8.58 -20.11 15.55
CA ILE A 22 7.37 -20.92 15.67
C ILE A 22 7.30 -21.60 17.05
N ARG A 23 6.16 -21.46 17.73
CA ARG A 23 5.92 -22.05 19.06
C ARG A 23 4.52 -22.61 19.12
N PHE A 24 4.37 -23.76 19.79
CA PHE A 24 3.05 -24.29 20.12
C PHE A 24 2.66 -23.83 21.53
N LYS A 25 1.61 -23.02 21.63
CA LYS A 25 1.12 -22.45 22.88
C LYS A 25 -0.41 -22.48 22.91
N ASN A 26 -1.00 -22.89 24.02
CA ASN A 26 -2.45 -22.90 24.23
C ASN A 26 -3.24 -23.60 23.09
N GLY A 27 -2.72 -24.71 22.56
CA GLY A 27 -3.40 -25.48 21.51
C GLY A 27 -3.26 -24.93 20.08
N ARG A 28 -2.45 -23.88 19.86
CA ARG A 28 -2.21 -23.30 18.54
C ARG A 28 -0.73 -23.02 18.29
N TYR A 29 -0.35 -22.96 17.02
CA TYR A 29 0.96 -22.44 16.63
C TYR A 29 0.91 -20.91 16.57
N GLU A 30 1.90 -20.27 17.17
CA GLU A 30 2.16 -18.84 17.11
C GLU A 30 3.54 -18.64 16.49
N VAL A 31 3.67 -17.66 15.59
CA VAL A 31 4.93 -17.31 14.94
C VAL A 31 5.05 -15.79 14.84
N LYS A 32 6.28 -15.29 14.92
CA LYS A 32 6.56 -13.87 14.69
C LYS A 32 6.39 -13.57 13.20
N LEU A 33 5.83 -12.41 12.87
CA LEU A 33 5.81 -11.92 11.49
C LEU A 33 7.26 -11.64 11.03
N PRO A 34 7.67 -12.12 9.83
CA PRO A 34 9.03 -11.95 9.32
C PRO A 34 9.20 -10.55 8.72
N PHE A 35 9.26 -9.54 9.59
CA PHE A 35 9.54 -8.18 9.17
C PHE A 35 11.01 -8.02 8.79
N LYS A 36 11.28 -7.19 7.79
CA LYS A 36 12.64 -6.76 7.46
C LYS A 36 13.09 -5.69 8.44
N ASP A 37 14.29 -5.83 8.98
CA ASP A 37 14.85 -4.87 9.95
C ASP A 37 15.22 -3.53 9.29
N GLU A 38 15.74 -3.57 8.05
CA GLU A 38 16.04 -2.37 7.27
C GLU A 38 15.07 -2.20 6.09
N VAL A 39 14.40 -1.05 6.06
CA VAL A 39 13.52 -0.66 4.96
C VAL A 39 14.24 0.39 4.11
N ASN A 40 14.96 -0.07 3.07
CA ASN A 40 15.52 0.83 2.06
C ASN A 40 14.46 1.11 0.99
N MET A 41 13.62 2.11 1.25
CA MET A 41 12.59 2.56 0.32
C MET A 41 12.99 3.91 -0.29
N THR A 42 12.82 4.02 -1.60
CA THR A 42 12.95 5.30 -2.30
C THR A 42 11.59 5.97 -2.38
N SER A 43 11.58 7.30 -2.43
CA SER A 43 10.33 8.05 -2.66
C SER A 43 9.70 7.61 -3.99
N ASN A 44 8.39 7.37 -3.98
CA ASN A 44 7.59 7.05 -5.16
C ASN A 44 6.68 8.22 -5.58
N PHE A 45 7.00 9.43 -5.13
CA PHE A 45 6.12 10.59 -5.23
C PHE A 45 5.70 10.90 -6.68
N ASN A 46 6.62 10.86 -7.65
CA ASN A 46 6.27 11.21 -9.03
C ASN A 46 5.31 10.19 -9.63
N LEU A 47 5.51 8.90 -9.34
CA LEU A 47 4.62 7.83 -9.76
C LEU A 47 3.22 8.01 -9.17
N ALA A 48 3.13 8.22 -7.85
CA ALA A 48 1.88 8.43 -7.14
C ALA A 48 1.14 9.67 -7.66
N LYS A 49 1.86 10.79 -7.84
CA LYS A 49 1.33 12.05 -8.37
C LYS A 49 0.76 11.87 -9.78
N ASN A 50 1.45 11.15 -10.67
CA ASN A 50 0.96 10.91 -12.03
C ASN A 50 -0.30 10.03 -12.05
N ARG A 51 -0.37 9.01 -11.20
CA ARG A 51 -1.59 8.20 -11.04
C ARG A 51 -2.76 9.03 -10.50
N LEU A 52 -2.50 9.88 -9.50
CA LEU A 52 -3.51 10.80 -8.97
C LEU A 52 -4.03 11.76 -10.04
N LYS A 53 -3.14 12.35 -10.87
CA LYS A 53 -3.57 13.21 -11.99
C LYS A 53 -4.53 12.50 -12.93
N GLY A 54 -4.23 11.24 -13.30
CA GLY A 54 -5.11 10.43 -14.14
C GLY A 54 -6.48 10.19 -13.49
N LEU A 55 -6.49 9.87 -12.19
CA LEU A 55 -7.72 9.69 -11.42
C LEU A 55 -8.54 10.98 -11.35
N THR A 56 -7.90 12.13 -11.08
CA THR A 56 -8.57 13.44 -11.07
C THR A 56 -9.13 13.82 -12.43
N SER A 57 -8.46 13.46 -13.53
CA SER A 57 -9.02 13.67 -14.88
C SER A 57 -10.34 12.90 -15.05
N ARG A 58 -10.36 11.63 -14.64
CA ARG A 58 -11.58 10.81 -14.68
C ARG A 58 -12.70 11.37 -13.81
N PHE A 59 -12.38 11.87 -12.62
CA PHE A 59 -13.37 12.53 -11.76
C PHE A 59 -14.06 13.73 -12.41
N ARG A 60 -13.35 14.47 -13.28
CA ARG A 60 -13.93 15.62 -14.01
C ARG A 60 -14.86 15.17 -15.14
N GLU A 61 -14.62 14.00 -15.71
CA GLU A 61 -15.44 13.43 -16.79
C GLU A 61 -16.66 12.68 -16.24
N GLU A 62 -16.53 12.10 -15.04
CA GLU A 62 -17.55 11.25 -14.42
C GLU A 62 -17.84 11.69 -12.97
N ASN A 63 -18.77 12.63 -12.80
CA ASN A 63 -19.15 13.16 -11.48
C ASN A 63 -19.62 12.07 -10.50
N SER A 64 -20.37 11.07 -10.99
CA SER A 64 -20.83 9.95 -10.17
C SER A 64 -19.68 9.14 -9.58
N LEU A 65 -18.57 9.01 -10.30
CA LEU A 65 -17.38 8.34 -9.79
C LEU A 65 -16.77 9.15 -8.64
N TYR A 66 -16.65 10.47 -8.80
CA TYR A 66 -16.11 11.36 -7.77
C TYR A 66 -16.93 11.35 -6.47
N GLU A 67 -18.26 11.43 -6.59
CA GLU A 67 -19.17 11.44 -5.44
C GLU A 67 -19.07 10.12 -4.66
N ASN A 68 -19.16 8.98 -5.36
CA ASN A 68 -19.05 7.66 -4.72
C ASN A 68 -17.66 7.43 -4.12
N TYR A 69 -16.60 7.89 -4.79
CA TYR A 69 -15.24 7.75 -4.30
C TYR A 69 -15.01 8.55 -3.01
N THR A 70 -15.47 9.81 -2.99
CA THR A 70 -15.38 10.69 -1.82
C THR A 70 -16.18 10.12 -0.65
N SER A 71 -17.40 9.62 -0.90
CA SER A 71 -18.22 8.97 0.14
C SER A 71 -17.51 7.77 0.80
N VAL A 72 -16.76 6.97 0.05
CA VAL A 72 -15.96 5.88 0.62
C VAL A 72 -14.83 6.41 1.51
N LEU A 73 -14.12 7.47 1.09
CA LEU A 73 -13.08 8.07 1.92
C LEU A 73 -13.65 8.72 3.18
N ASP A 74 -14.78 9.40 3.09
CA ASP A 74 -15.45 10.02 4.24
C ASP A 74 -15.88 8.97 5.27
N SER A 75 -16.45 7.84 4.81
CA SER A 75 -16.75 6.71 5.70
C SER A 75 -15.50 6.18 6.38
N GLN A 76 -14.41 5.98 5.64
CA GLN A 76 -13.14 5.52 6.21
C GLN A 76 -12.57 6.49 7.24
N LEU A 77 -12.74 7.81 7.03
CA LEU A 77 -12.32 8.83 7.97
C LEU A 77 -13.17 8.79 9.25
N ILE A 78 -14.49 8.64 9.12
CA ILE A 78 -15.43 8.50 10.26
C ILE A 78 -15.13 7.23 11.06
N ASP A 79 -14.83 6.13 10.37
CA ASP A 79 -14.51 4.83 10.97
C ASP A 79 -13.10 4.79 11.58
N GLY A 80 -12.29 5.85 11.41
CA GLY A 80 -10.92 5.93 11.91
C GLY A 80 -9.93 5.02 11.17
N ILE A 81 -10.27 4.61 9.95
CA ILE A 81 -9.40 3.79 9.09
C ILE A 81 -8.31 4.65 8.44
N ILE A 82 -8.65 5.90 8.11
CA ILE A 82 -7.71 6.90 7.58
C ILE A 82 -7.75 8.15 8.43
N GLU A 83 -6.69 8.95 8.36
CA GLU A 83 -6.58 10.24 9.04
C GLU A 83 -6.07 11.33 8.10
N SER A 84 -6.30 12.59 8.47
CA SER A 84 -5.69 13.72 7.77
C SER A 84 -4.24 13.88 8.22
N GLU A 85 -3.32 13.86 7.26
CA GLU A 85 -1.89 14.01 7.52
C GLU A 85 -1.55 15.44 7.99
N ASN A 86 -0.72 15.57 9.03
CA ASN A 86 -0.16 16.86 9.41
C ASN A 86 1.13 17.14 8.61
N THR A 87 1.06 18.10 7.68
CA THR A 87 2.16 18.41 6.77
C THR A 87 3.36 19.13 7.41
N GLU A 88 3.29 19.51 8.68
CA GLU A 88 4.31 20.31 9.36
C GLU A 88 5.68 19.61 9.51
N ASN A 89 5.71 18.27 9.49
CA ASN A 89 6.94 17.48 9.71
C ASN A 89 7.38 16.61 8.51
N LEU A 90 6.84 16.85 7.31
CA LEU A 90 7.12 16.01 6.12
C LEU A 90 8.61 15.95 5.75
N ASN A 91 9.41 16.93 6.17
CA ASN A 91 10.83 17.00 5.83
C ASN A 91 11.74 16.11 6.69
N GLN A 92 11.22 15.48 7.75
CA GLN A 92 12.02 14.71 8.71
C GLN A 92 11.99 13.20 8.48
N ASN A 93 11.03 12.70 7.68
CA ASN A 93 10.80 11.27 7.49
C ASN A 93 10.80 10.86 6.01
N LEU A 94 11.18 9.62 5.73
CA LEU A 94 10.98 9.00 4.42
C LEU A 94 9.47 8.81 4.19
N ILE A 95 8.91 9.51 3.21
CA ILE A 95 7.48 9.43 2.88
C ILE A 95 7.26 8.49 1.70
N TYR A 96 6.33 7.56 1.88
CA TYR A 96 5.80 6.73 0.82
C TYR A 96 4.34 7.11 0.53
N TYR A 97 4.01 7.29 -0.75
CA TYR A 97 2.68 7.68 -1.18
C TYR A 97 1.97 6.47 -1.76
N MET A 98 0.96 5.92 -1.09
CA MET A 98 0.17 4.80 -1.63
C MET A 98 -0.71 5.27 -2.80
N PRO A 99 -0.35 4.99 -4.07
CA PRO A 99 -1.22 5.34 -5.18
C PRO A 99 -2.47 4.46 -5.11
N HIS A 100 -3.60 5.00 -5.52
CA HIS A 100 -4.87 4.31 -5.38
C HIS A 100 -5.72 4.43 -6.64
N HIS A 101 -6.66 3.51 -6.80
CA HIS A 101 -7.61 3.53 -7.90
C HIS A 101 -8.94 2.88 -7.51
N PRO A 102 -10.05 3.30 -8.13
CA PRO A 102 -11.35 2.66 -7.91
C PRO A 102 -11.45 1.34 -8.66
N ILE A 103 -12.08 0.35 -8.03
CA ILE A 103 -12.65 -0.82 -8.71
C ILE A 103 -14.17 -0.73 -8.61
N ILE A 104 -14.81 -0.74 -9.77
CA ILE A 104 -16.27 -0.71 -9.89
C ILE A 104 -16.77 -2.16 -10.00
N ARG A 105 -17.65 -2.55 -9.08
CA ARG A 105 -18.20 -3.90 -8.97
C ARG A 105 -19.70 -3.85 -9.24
N ASN A 106 -20.04 -3.79 -10.53
CA ASN A 106 -21.44 -3.73 -10.97
C ASN A 106 -22.24 -4.99 -10.60
N ASP A 107 -21.56 -6.08 -10.27
CA ASP A 107 -22.11 -7.35 -9.82
C ASP A 107 -22.44 -7.39 -8.31
N LYS A 108 -22.12 -6.35 -7.55
CA LYS A 108 -22.35 -6.30 -6.09
C LYS A 108 -23.49 -5.37 -5.73
N GLU A 109 -24.40 -5.86 -4.88
CA GLU A 109 -25.55 -5.09 -4.43
C GLU A 109 -25.16 -4.01 -3.41
N THR A 110 -24.26 -4.33 -2.46
CA THR A 110 -23.95 -3.48 -1.32
C THR A 110 -22.79 -2.52 -1.57
N THR A 111 -21.66 -3.00 -2.09
CA THR A 111 -20.45 -2.18 -2.30
C THR A 111 -20.07 -2.14 -3.76
N LYS A 112 -20.63 -1.15 -4.47
CA LYS A 112 -20.41 -0.97 -5.92
C LYS A 112 -19.07 -0.33 -6.27
N LEU A 113 -18.42 0.34 -5.31
CA LEU A 113 -17.10 0.94 -5.48
C LEU A 113 -16.21 0.59 -4.28
N ILE A 114 -14.99 0.14 -4.57
CA ILE A 114 -13.92 -0.01 -3.57
C ILE A 114 -12.68 0.75 -4.01
N ILE A 115 -11.92 1.25 -3.04
CA ILE A 115 -10.64 1.90 -3.27
C ILE A 115 -9.53 0.90 -3.01
N VAL A 116 -8.68 0.67 -4.01
CA VAL A 116 -7.51 -0.20 -3.88
C VAL A 116 -6.25 0.65 -3.81
N PHE A 117 -5.47 0.45 -2.76
CA PHE A 117 -4.18 1.08 -2.53
C PHE A 117 -3.05 0.16 -3.00
N ASP A 118 -2.20 0.64 -3.90
CA ASP A 118 -1.02 -0.07 -4.38
C ASP A 118 0.18 0.23 -3.48
N ALA A 119 0.26 -0.49 -2.35
CA ALA A 119 1.36 -0.41 -1.41
C ALA A 119 2.68 -1.04 -1.94
N SER A 120 2.66 -1.65 -3.13
CA SER A 120 3.82 -2.28 -3.75
C SER A 120 4.51 -1.40 -4.79
N SER A 121 3.93 -0.24 -5.09
CA SER A 121 4.42 0.66 -6.13
C SER A 121 5.85 1.15 -5.82
N LYS A 122 6.71 1.17 -6.83
CA LYS A 122 8.09 1.64 -6.73
C LYS A 122 8.41 2.51 -7.94
N GLU A 123 9.07 3.64 -7.71
CA GLU A 123 9.59 4.44 -8.80
C GLU A 123 10.84 3.76 -9.37
N LYS A 124 10.82 3.47 -10.68
CA LYS A 124 11.99 2.91 -11.35
C LYS A 124 13.05 4.00 -11.41
N ILE A 125 14.17 3.82 -10.71
CA ILE A 125 15.36 4.62 -10.93
C ILE A 125 15.88 4.22 -12.32
N VAL A 126 15.58 5.03 -13.34
CA VAL A 126 16.22 4.87 -14.64
C VAL A 126 17.65 5.39 -14.47
N SER A 127 18.61 4.48 -14.34
CA SER A 127 20.04 4.82 -14.46
C SER A 127 20.26 5.40 -15.85
N ARG A 128 20.69 6.67 -15.91
CA ARG A 128 21.21 7.30 -17.13
C ARG A 128 22.62 6.85 -17.41
#